data_AF-I3RK59-F1
#
_entry.id   AF-I3RK59-F1
#
_cell.length_a   1.000
_cell.length_b   1.000
_cell.length_c   1.000
_cell.angle_alpha   90.00
_cell.angle_beta   90.00
_cell.angle_gamma   90.00
#
_symmetry.space_group_name_H-M   'P 1'
#
loop_
_entity.id
_entity.type
_entity.pdbx_description
1 polymer ?
#
loop_
_entity_poly.entity_id
_entity_poly.type
_entity_poly.pdbx_seq_one_letter_code
_entity_poly.pdbx_strand_id
1 'polypeptide(L)' 'MNENLFSSFVTPTMMGLPIIIVITMFPSIMFPSPNRLINNRLISIQQWLVQLTSK' A
#
# COMPACT_ATOMS: atom_id res chain seq x y z
N MET A 1 8.15 -5.48 32.12
CA MET A 1 8.23 -6.05 30.75
C MET A 1 9.26 -5.23 30.00
N ASN A 2 10.29 -5.88 29.46
CA ASN A 2 11.27 -5.22 28.61
C ASN A 2 10.73 -5.29 27.17
N GLU A 3 9.99 -4.26 26.75
CA GLU A 3 9.39 -4.21 25.42
C GLU A 3 10.51 -4.09 24.38
N ASN A 4 10.57 -5.04 23.44
CA ASN A 4 11.54 -4.97 22.36
C ASN A 4 11.06 -4.00 21.28
N LEU A 5 11.51 -2.75 21.38
CA LEU A 5 11.20 -1.64 20.47
C LEU A 5 11.58 -1.92 19.00
N PHE A 6 12.45 -2.92 18.74
CA PHE A 6 12.94 -3.24 17.40
C PHE A 6 12.18 -4.37 16.70
N SER A 7 11.21 -4.99 17.37
CA SER A 7 10.43 -6.11 16.82
C SER A 7 9.73 -5.77 15.50
N SER A 8 9.25 -4.54 15.31
CA SER A 8 8.57 -4.09 14.10
C SER A 8 9.47 -3.92 12.86
N PHE A 9 10.80 -3.88 13.04
CA PHE A 9 11.74 -3.72 11.92
C PHE A 9 12.29 -5.06 11.40
N VAL A 10 11.94 -6.17 12.04
CA VAL A 10 12.35 -7.50 11.61
C VAL A 10 11.58 -7.89 10.35
N THR A 11 12.25 -8.58 9.41
CA THR A 11 11.60 -9.08 8.20
C THR A 11 10.40 -9.97 8.56
N PRO A 12 9.18 -9.65 8.08
CA PRO A 12 7.99 -10.40 8.44
C PRO A 12 8.02 -11.79 7.81
N THR A 13 7.83 -12.80 8.64
CA THR A 13 7.72 -14.21 8.25
C THR A 13 6.43 -14.80 8.83
N MET A 14 5.80 -15.71 8.10
CA MET A 14 4.66 -16.49 8.59
C MET A 14 4.88 -17.94 8.22
N MET A 15 4.71 -18.84 9.19
CA MET A 15 4.95 -20.28 9.01
C MET A 15 6.36 -20.60 8.45
N GLY A 16 7.36 -19.77 8.75
CA GLY A 16 8.74 -19.91 8.26
C GLY A 16 9.00 -19.37 6.85
N LEU A 17 7.99 -18.81 6.17
CA LEU A 17 8.13 -18.20 4.84
C LEU A 17 8.15 -16.66 4.94
N PRO A 18 9.05 -15.96 4.22
CA PRO A 18 9.08 -14.50 4.17
C PRO A 18 7.91 -13.95 3.34
N ILE A 19 7.12 -13.02 3.90
CA ILE A 19 5.95 -12.41 3.22
C ILE A 19 6.26 -10.99 2.70
N ILE A 20 7.52 -10.54 2.81
CA ILE A 20 7.93 -9.18 2.43
C ILE A 20 7.46 -8.80 1.01
N ILE A 21 7.53 -9.73 0.06
CA ILE A 21 7.14 -9.51 -1.34
C ILE A 21 5.66 -9.13 -1.46
N VAL A 22 4.76 -9.82 -0.76
CA VAL A 22 3.31 -9.53 -0.79
C VAL A 22 3.03 -8.17 -0.18
N ILE A 23 3.69 -7.85 0.94
CA ILE A 23 3.54 -6.56 1.62
C ILE A 23 4.02 -5.41 0.74
N THR A 24 5.18 -5.57 0.08
CA THR A 24 5.72 -4.55 -0.83
C THR A 24 4.85 -4.35 -2.07
N MET A 25 4.18 -5.38 -2.57
CA MET A 25 3.24 -5.25 -3.70
C MET A 25 1.87 -4.69 -3.29
N PHE A 26 1.48 -4.76 -2.02
CA PHE A 26 0.15 -4.34 -1.57
C PHE A 26 -0.24 -2.89 -1.96
N PRO A 27 0.65 -1.88 -1.88
CA PRO A 27 0.32 -0.50 -2.27
C PRO A 27 -0.06 -0.36 -3.74
N SER A 28 0.53 -1.15 -4.66
CA SER A 28 0.22 -1.01 -6.09
C SER A 28 -1.21 -1.47 -6.40
N ILE A 29 -1.73 -2.43 -5.63
CA ILE A 29 -3.10 -2.96 -5.76
C ILE A 29 -4.14 -1.92 -5.31
N MET A 30 -3.77 -1.02 -4.39
CA MET A 30 -4.68 0.01 -3.84
C MET A 30 -4.98 1.16 -4.82
N PHE A 31 -4.25 1.28 -5.93
CA PHE A 31 -4.42 2.32 -6.94
C PHE A 31 -4.81 1.72 -8.31
N PRO A 32 -6.09 1.34 -8.50
CA PRO A 32 -6.54 0.77 -9.77
C PRO A 32 -6.57 1.81 -10.89
N SER A 33 -6.19 1.39 -12.10
CA SER A 33 -6.34 2.21 -13.32
C SER A 33 -7.73 2.00 -13.93
N PRO A 34 -8.59 3.02 -13.99
CA PRO A 34 -9.91 2.89 -14.59
C PRO A 34 -9.84 2.96 -16.13
N ASN A 35 -10.66 2.15 -16.82
CA ASN A 35 -10.81 2.19 -18.28
C ASN A 35 -12.16 2.82 -18.72
N ARG A 36 -12.77 3.65 -17.85
CA ARG A 36 -14.07 4.28 -18.10
C ARG A 36 -13.90 5.80 -18.18
N LEU A 37 -14.73 6.46 -18.97
CA LEU A 37 -14.72 7.92 -19.11
C LEU A 37 -15.05 8.64 -17.78
N ILE A 38 -16.01 8.09 -17.03
CA ILE A 38 -16.43 8.62 -15.72
C ILE A 38 -16.00 7.64 -14.63
N ASN A 39 -15.12 8.10 -13.74
CA ASN A 39 -14.59 7.32 -12.63
C ASN A 39 -15.55 7.28 -11.44
N ASN A 40 -15.36 6.29 -10.56
CA ASN A 40 -16.07 6.28 -9.29
C ASN A 40 -15.46 7.32 -8.33
N ARG A 41 -16.23 7.68 -7.28
CA ARG A 41 -15.85 8.74 -6.34
C ARG A 41 -14.48 8.51 -5.68
N LEU A 42 -14.16 7.26 -5.35
CA LEU A 42 -12.90 6.90 -4.69
C LEU A 42 -11.70 7.16 -5.61
N ILE A 43 -11.77 6.68 -6.86
CA ILE A 43 -10.70 6.85 -7.85
C ILE A 43 -10.51 8.32 -8.21
N SER A 44 -11.60 9.10 -8.31
CA SER A 44 -11.50 10.54 -8.56
C SER A 44 -10.75 11.27 -7.44
N ILE A 45 -10.98 10.91 -6.17
CA ILE A 45 -10.23 11.49 -5.04
C ILE A 45 -8.77 11.05 -5.06
N GLN A 46 -8.48 9.77 -5.33
CA GLN A 46 -7.12 9.26 -5.47
C GLN A 46 -6.36 10.02 -6.57
N GLN A 47 -6.96 10.16 -7.75
CA GLN A 47 -6.37 10.86 -8.89
C GLN A 47 -6.16 12.36 -8.59
N TRP A 48 -7.12 13.01 -7.94
CA TRP A 48 -6.99 14.40 -7.50
C TRP A 48 -5.83 14.59 -6.50
N LEU A 49 -5.69 13.68 -5.53
CA LEU A 49 -4.61 13.73 -4.55
C LEU A 49 -3.24 13.56 -5.22
N VAL A 50 -3.11 12.62 -6.17
CA VAL A 50 -1.87 12.45 -6.96
C VAL A 50 -1.53 13.71 -7.75
N GLN A 51 -2.53 14.34 -8.38
CA GLN A 51 -2.33 15.60 -9.12
C GLN A 51 -1.94 16.76 -8.19
N LEU A 52 -2.47 16.81 -6.98
CA LEU A 52 -2.14 17.82 -5.98
C LEU A 52 -0.69 17.67 -5.52
N THR A 53 -0.23 16.45 -5.24
CA THR A 53 1.14 16.19 -4.74
C THR A 53 2.19 16.23 -5.84
N SER A 54 1.80 16.04 -7.10
CA SER A 54 2.70 16.07 -8.26
C SER A 54 2.94 17.49 -8.80
N LYS A 55 2.17 18.49 -8.35
CA LYS A 55 2.42 19.91 -8.61
C LYS A 55 3.34 20.49 -7.54
#